data_AF-A0A4P9Y8E2-F1
#
_entry.id   AF-A0A4P9Y8E2-F1
#
_cell.length_a   1.000
_cell.length_b   1.000
_cell.length_c   1.000
_cell.angle_alpha   90.00
_cell.angle_beta   90.00
_cell.angle_gamma   90.00
#
_symmetry.space_group_name_H-M   'P 1'
#
loop_
_entity.id
_entity.type
_entity.pdbx_description
1 polymer ?
#
loop_
_entity_poly.entity_id
_entity_poly.type
_entity_poly.pdbx_seq_one_letter_code
_entity_poly.pdbx_strand_id
1 'polypeptide(L)'
;MESYKQRLARFEEILSTEDLDRPRHHHTLAEAEAEAAAASIDMYEFRELCFRGIPDKPGIRPLCWKLLLNYLPPDKRQWSRILREQRDTYYSFVKDLIVLPGVPTEKELTERAQQPLDPAMIAYHRD
;
A
#
# COMPACT_ATOMS: atom_id res chain seq x y z
N MET A 1 -19.40 -17.04 -26.11
CA MET A 1 -18.60 -16.98 -24.88
C MET A 1 -17.47 -15.99 -25.10
N GLU A 2 -17.23 -15.09 -24.14
CA GLU A 2 -16.09 -14.16 -24.19
C GLU A 2 -14.78 -14.93 -24.00
N SER A 3 -13.79 -14.68 -24.86
CA SER A 3 -12.47 -15.31 -24.79
C SER A 3 -11.68 -14.81 -23.57
N TYR A 4 -10.76 -15.63 -23.06
CA TYR A 4 -9.82 -15.21 -22.01
C TYR A 4 -9.08 -13.90 -22.40
N LYS A 5 -8.68 -13.77 -23.67
CA LYS A 5 -7.99 -12.57 -24.17
C LYS A 5 -8.86 -11.31 -24.06
N GLN A 6 -10.14 -11.43 -24.41
CA GLN A 6 -11.09 -10.32 -24.31
C GLN A 6 -11.32 -9.93 -22.85
N ARG A 7 -11.50 -10.93 -21.98
CA ARG A 7 -11.64 -10.69 -20.53
C ARG A 7 -10.42 -10.02 -19.93
N LEU A 8 -9.22 -10.50 -20.27
CA LEU A 8 -7.97 -9.93 -19.80
C LEU A 8 -7.85 -8.45 -20.20
N ALA A 9 -8.14 -8.13 -21.46
CA ALA A 9 -8.10 -6.76 -21.95
C ALA A 9 -9.04 -5.83 -21.18
N ARG A 10 -10.27 -6.29 -20.84
CA ARG A 10 -11.20 -5.51 -20.01
C ARG A 10 -10.64 -5.21 -18.62
N PHE A 11 -9.99 -6.18 -17.98
CA PHE A 11 -9.34 -5.93 -16.69
C PHE A 11 -8.19 -4.93 -16.82
N GLU A 12 -7.36 -5.05 -17.86
CA GLU A 12 -6.25 -4.14 -18.11
C GLU A 12 -6.74 -2.71 -18.35
N GLU A 13 -7.81 -2.54 -19.12
CA GLU A 13 -8.44 -1.25 -19.37
C GLU A 13 -8.99 -0.61 -18.09
N ILE A 14 -9.83 -1.34 -17.34
CA ILE A 14 -10.45 -0.82 -16.11
C ILE A 14 -9.38 -0.43 -15.08
N LEU A 15 -8.37 -1.28 -14.92
CA LEU A 15 -7.32 -1.13 -13.92
C LEU A 15 -6.14 -0.25 -14.38
N SER A 16 -6.14 0.20 -15.64
CA SER A 16 -5.07 1.05 -16.16
C SER A 16 -5.00 2.38 -15.40
N THR A 17 -3.76 2.81 -15.15
CA THR A 17 -3.44 4.10 -14.53
C THR A 17 -2.66 5.01 -15.47
N GLU A 18 -2.41 4.58 -16.72
CA GLU A 18 -1.58 5.29 -17.69
C GLU A 18 -2.14 6.69 -18.03
N ASP A 19 -3.46 6.82 -18.06
CA ASP A 19 -4.10 8.10 -18.37
C ASP A 19 -4.05 9.13 -17.23
N LEU A 20 -3.67 8.74 -16.01
CA LEU A 20 -3.67 9.63 -14.84
C LEU A 20 -2.54 10.66 -14.87
N ASP A 21 -1.46 10.39 -15.61
CA ASP A 21 -0.28 11.27 -15.69
C ASP A 21 -0.37 12.29 -16.84
N ARG A 22 -1.49 12.32 -17.58
CA ARG A 22 -1.67 13.25 -18.69
C ARG A 22 -1.68 14.71 -18.18
N PRO A 23 -0.91 15.63 -18.80
CA PRO A 23 -0.84 17.02 -18.37
C PRO A 23 -2.22 17.70 -18.47
N ARG A 24 -2.62 18.31 -17.35
CA ARG A 24 -3.89 19.04 -17.22
C ARG A 24 -3.77 20.40 -17.87
N HIS A 25 -4.45 20.58 -19.00
CA HIS A 25 -4.70 21.92 -19.52
C HIS A 25 -5.89 22.54 -18.78
N HIS A 26 -6.02 23.87 -18.81
CA HIS A 26 -7.10 24.61 -18.16
C HIS A 26 -8.45 23.93 -18.42
N HIS A 27 -9.19 23.62 -17.37
CA HIS A 27 -10.37 22.77 -17.46
C HIS A 27 -11.58 23.53 -16.90
N THR A 28 -12.66 23.53 -17.67
CA THR A 28 -13.99 23.93 -17.19
C THR A 28 -14.47 22.91 -16.14
N LEU A 29 -15.48 23.26 -15.33
CA LEU A 29 -15.97 22.37 -14.26
C LEU A 29 -16.49 21.03 -14.80
N ALA A 30 -17.28 21.06 -15.88
CA ALA A 30 -17.87 19.85 -16.49
C ALA A 30 -16.80 18.86 -16.98
N GLU A 31 -15.70 19.42 -17.41
CA GLU A 31 -14.53 18.77 -17.93
C GLU A 31 -13.79 18.05 -16.78
N ALA A 32 -13.58 18.73 -15.65
CA ALA A 32 -12.96 18.14 -14.45
C ALA A 32 -13.83 17.03 -13.83
N GLU A 33 -15.15 17.16 -13.91
CA GLU A 33 -16.09 16.11 -13.53
C GLU A 33 -15.99 14.89 -14.45
N ALA A 34 -15.87 15.09 -15.77
CA ALA A 34 -15.68 14.01 -16.72
C ALA A 34 -14.35 13.27 -16.50
N GLU A 35 -13.26 13.99 -16.21
CA GLU A 35 -11.97 13.39 -15.85
C GLU A 35 -12.07 12.57 -14.55
N ALA A 36 -12.75 13.10 -13.54
CA ALA A 36 -12.98 12.38 -12.29
C ALA A 36 -13.80 11.10 -12.49
N ALA A 37 -14.83 11.14 -13.34
CA ALA A 37 -15.62 9.97 -13.70
C ALA A 37 -14.78 8.93 -14.44
N ALA A 38 -13.95 9.34 -15.40
CA ALA A 38 -13.07 8.44 -16.15
C ALA A 38 -11.98 7.80 -15.26
N ALA A 39 -11.53 8.50 -14.21
CA ALA A 39 -10.57 7.97 -13.25
C ALA A 39 -11.19 7.03 -12.21
N SER A 40 -12.53 6.96 -12.11
CA SER A 40 -13.24 6.13 -11.15
C SER A 40 -13.72 4.82 -11.76
N ILE A 41 -13.55 3.73 -11.03
CA ILE A 41 -14.06 2.41 -11.43
C ILE A 41 -15.54 2.29 -11.08
N ASP A 42 -16.37 1.84 -12.01
CA ASP A 42 -17.72 1.36 -11.69
C ASP A 42 -17.62 0.04 -10.92
N MET A 43 -17.85 0.10 -9.61
CA MET A 43 -17.75 -1.06 -8.74
C MET A 43 -18.87 -2.09 -8.94
N TYR A 44 -20.02 -1.70 -9.49
CA TYR A 44 -21.09 -2.64 -9.81
C TYR A 44 -20.65 -3.55 -10.98
N GLU A 45 -20.25 -2.94 -12.09
CA GLU A 45 -19.76 -3.69 -13.26
C GLU A 45 -18.49 -4.49 -12.94
N PHE A 46 -17.59 -3.91 -12.14
CA PHE A 46 -16.35 -4.57 -11.75
C PHE A 46 -16.57 -5.84 -10.92
N ARG A 47 -17.55 -5.82 -10.00
CA ARG A 47 -17.92 -7.01 -9.21
C ARG A 47 -18.50 -8.11 -10.09
N GLU A 48 -19.39 -7.76 -11.01
CA GLU A 48 -19.95 -8.71 -11.99
C GLU A 48 -18.85 -9.34 -12.86
N LEU A 49 -17.86 -8.54 -13.29
CA LEU A 49 -16.71 -9.03 -14.05
C LEU A 49 -15.86 -10.00 -13.22
N CYS A 50 -15.58 -9.66 -11.96
CA CYS A 50 -14.82 -10.50 -11.02
C CYS A 50 -15.54 -11.80 -10.66
N PHE A 51 -16.87 -11.78 -10.60
CA PHE A 51 -17.70 -12.96 -10.29
C PHE A 51 -17.51 -14.09 -11.32
N ARG A 52 -17.18 -13.73 -12.57
CA ARG A 52 -16.83 -14.68 -13.65
C ARG A 52 -15.37 -15.19 -13.56
N GLY A 53 -14.70 -14.93 -12.44
CA GLY A 53 -13.30 -15.26 -12.16
C GLY A 53 -12.36 -14.09 -12.48
N ILE A 54 -11.16 -14.10 -11.90
CA ILE A 54 -10.15 -13.06 -12.15
C ILE A 54 -8.98 -13.69 -12.92
N PRO A 55 -8.56 -13.14 -14.09
CA PRO A 55 -7.44 -13.65 -14.88
C PRO A 55 -6.17 -13.86 -14.08
N ASP A 56 -5.42 -14.90 -14.42
CA ASP A 56 -4.15 -15.25 -13.78
C ASP A 56 -2.95 -14.55 -14.42
N LYS A 57 -3.07 -13.23 -14.59
CA LYS A 57 -1.94 -12.38 -14.97
C LYS A 57 -1.36 -11.74 -13.70
N PRO A 58 -0.02 -11.74 -13.52
CA PRO A 58 0.61 -11.04 -12.42
C PRO A 58 0.13 -9.60 -12.31
N GLY A 59 -0.14 -9.14 -11.08
CA GLY A 59 -0.62 -7.79 -10.80
C GLY A 59 -2.13 -7.61 -10.83
N ILE A 60 -2.87 -8.31 -11.71
CA ILE A 60 -4.33 -8.14 -11.84
C ILE A 60 -5.07 -8.67 -10.62
N ARG A 61 -4.89 -9.96 -10.29
CA ARG A 61 -5.62 -10.57 -9.17
C ARG A 61 -5.41 -9.82 -7.84
N PRO A 62 -4.18 -9.51 -7.40
CA PRO A 62 -3.99 -8.74 -6.18
C PRO A 62 -4.70 -7.38 -6.20
N LEU A 63 -4.71 -6.68 -7.35
CA LEU A 63 -5.35 -5.38 -7.47
C LEU A 63 -6.88 -5.49 -7.40
N CYS A 64 -7.48 -6.49 -8.05
CA CYS A 64 -8.91 -6.75 -7.92
C CYS A 64 -9.32 -7.01 -6.47
N TRP A 65 -8.55 -7.83 -5.75
CA TRP A 65 -8.83 -8.11 -4.34
C TRP A 65 -8.74 -6.87 -3.46
N LYS A 66 -7.76 -5.99 -3.70
CA LYS A 66 -7.68 -4.71 -2.99
C LYS A 66 -8.92 -3.84 -3.20
N LEU A 67 -9.49 -3.81 -4.40
CA LEU A 67 -10.72 -3.07 -4.68
C LEU A 67 -11.96 -3.73 -4.07
N LEU A 68 -12.09 -5.05 -4.23
CA LEU A 68 -13.23 -5.81 -3.69
C LEU A 68 -13.30 -5.77 -2.15
N LEU A 69 -12.14 -5.68 -1.48
CA LEU A 69 -12.04 -5.56 -0.03
C LEU A 69 -12.03 -4.10 0.46
N ASN A 70 -12.29 -3.13 -0.41
CA ASN A 70 -12.24 -1.69 -0.10
C ASN A 70 -10.89 -1.22 0.48
N TYR A 71 -9.80 -1.94 0.23
CA TYR A 71 -8.45 -1.51 0.58
C TYR A 71 -7.98 -0.37 -0.34
N LEU A 72 -8.45 -0.35 -1.59
CA LEU A 72 -8.34 0.79 -2.50
C LEU A 72 -9.71 1.34 -2.84
N PRO A 73 -9.87 2.67 -2.96
CA PRO A 73 -11.10 3.28 -3.41
C PRO A 73 -11.26 3.11 -4.93
N PRO A 74 -12.48 3.31 -5.47
CA PRO A 74 -12.71 3.26 -6.91
C PRO A 74 -11.96 4.34 -7.70
N ASP A 75 -11.69 5.50 -7.08
CA ASP A 75 -10.92 6.59 -7.70
C ASP A 75 -9.42 6.26 -7.73
N LYS A 76 -8.93 5.97 -8.94
CA LYS A 76 -7.56 5.52 -9.20
C LYS A 76 -6.51 6.57 -8.82
N ARG A 77 -6.86 7.86 -8.83
CA ARG A 77 -5.93 8.96 -8.47
C ARG A 77 -5.48 8.89 -7.02
N GLN A 78 -6.27 8.23 -6.17
CA GLN A 78 -5.98 8.12 -4.74
C GLN A 78 -5.10 6.92 -4.39
N TRP A 79 -4.91 5.98 -5.33
CA TRP A 79 -4.26 4.70 -5.05
C TRP A 79 -2.83 4.86 -4.55
N SER A 80 -2.01 5.67 -5.23
CA SER A 80 -0.61 5.87 -4.85
C SER A 80 -0.47 6.45 -3.45
N ARG A 81 -1.35 7.40 -3.08
CA ARG A 81 -1.39 8.00 -1.75
C ARG A 81 -1.80 6.97 -0.69
N ILE A 82 -2.92 6.27 -0.90
CA ILE A 82 -3.46 5.31 0.06
C ILE A 82 -2.51 4.12 0.25
N LEU A 83 -1.92 3.59 -0.83
CA LEU A 83 -0.93 2.51 -0.72
C LEU A 83 0.28 2.90 0.11
N ARG A 84 0.73 4.16 0.02
CA ARG A 84 1.83 4.67 0.84
C ARG A 84 1.40 4.76 2.30
N GLU A 85 0.28 5.42 2.58
CA GLU A 85 -0.25 5.59 3.94
C GLU A 85 -0.47 4.24 4.66
N GLN A 86 -1.04 3.26 3.96
CA GLN A 86 -1.25 1.91 4.49
C GLN A 86 0.06 1.17 4.80
N ARG A 87 1.10 1.33 3.96
CA ARG A 87 2.43 0.76 4.22
C ARG A 87 3.11 1.44 5.40
N ASP A 88 3.05 2.77 5.48
CA ASP A 88 3.63 3.54 6.58
C ASP A 88 2.98 3.13 7.92
N THR A 89 1.66 2.96 7.91
CA THR A 89 0.89 2.49 9.07
C THR A 89 1.31 1.07 9.47
N TYR A 90 1.42 0.16 8.51
CA TYR A 90 1.89 -1.20 8.76
C TYR A 90 3.29 -1.22 9.40
N TYR A 91 4.24 -0.44 8.86
CA TYR A 91 5.60 -0.40 9.41
C TYR A 91 5.67 0.27 10.78
N SER A 92 4.82 1.28 11.06
CA SER A 92 4.68 1.82 12.42
C SER A 92 4.22 0.74 13.38
N PHE A 93 3.14 0.01 13.05
CA PHE A 93 2.66 -1.08 13.91
C PHE A 93 3.67 -2.20 14.08
N VAL A 94 4.42 -2.56 13.03
CA VAL A 94 5.52 -3.54 13.15
C VAL A 94 6.55 -3.05 14.16
N LYS A 95 6.97 -1.79 14.10
CA LYS A 95 7.94 -1.20 15.04
C LYS A 95 7.40 -1.18 16.47
N ASP A 96 6.13 -0.84 16.64
CA ASP A 96 5.53 -0.60 17.95
C ASP A 96 5.08 -1.90 18.65
N LEU A 97 4.68 -2.92 17.89
CA LEU A 97 4.06 -4.14 18.43
C LEU A 97 4.98 -5.37 18.40
N ILE A 98 5.98 -5.41 17.50
CA ILE A 98 6.85 -6.58 17.37
C ILE A 98 8.12 -6.36 18.19
N VAL A 99 8.24 -7.13 19.27
CA VAL A 99 9.51 -7.29 19.99
C VAL A 99 10.35 -8.33 19.23
N LEU A 100 11.49 -7.91 18.69
CA LEU A 100 12.42 -8.82 18.05
C LEU A 100 13.18 -9.62 19.12
N PRO A 101 13.00 -10.96 19.18
CA PRO A 101 13.71 -11.77 20.16
C PRO A 101 15.22 -11.64 19.97
N GLY A 102 15.94 -11.30 21.04
CA GLY A 102 17.38 -11.12 21.02
C GLY A 102 17.87 -9.72 20.66
N VAL A 103 16.99 -8.81 20.24
CA VAL A 103 17.32 -7.37 20.13
C VAL A 103 16.86 -6.70 21.43
N PRO A 104 17.77 -6.15 22.24
CA PRO A 104 17.38 -5.45 23.45
C PRO A 104 16.54 -4.22 23.06
N THR A 105 15.40 -4.06 23.71
CA THR A 105 14.54 -2.90 23.57
C THR A 105 15.28 -1.63 24.00
N GLU A 106 14.83 -0.47 23.53
CA GLU A 106 15.41 0.82 23.93
C GLU A 106 15.45 1.01 25.44
N LYS A 107 14.45 0.44 26.14
CA LYS A 107 14.39 0.40 27.60
C LYS A 107 15.52 -0.44 28.21
N GLU A 108 15.74 -1.66 27.70
CA GLU A 108 16.83 -2.54 28.16
C GLU A 108 18.22 -1.97 27.84
N LEU A 109 18.40 -1.29 26.70
CA LEU A 109 19.65 -0.62 26.36
C LEU A 109 19.92 0.56 27.28
N THR A 110 18.88 1.34 27.60
CA THR A 110 18.97 2.48 28.53
C THR A 110 19.31 1.99 29.93
N GLU A 111 18.62 0.95 30.42
CA GLU A 111 18.91 0.31 31.72
C GLU A 111 20.33 -0.25 31.79
N ARG A 112 20.83 -0.90 30.72
CA ARG A 112 22.22 -1.35 30.62
C ARG A 112 23.23 -0.21 30.62
N ALA A 113 22.92 0.91 29.96
CA ALA A 113 23.81 2.07 29.93
C ALA A 113 23.89 2.79 31.29
N GLN A 114 22.85 2.68 32.12
CA GLN A 114 22.84 3.20 33.49
C GLN A 114 23.37 2.23 34.54
N GLN A 115 23.72 0.99 34.17
CA GLN A 115 24.44 0.11 35.09
C GLN A 115 25.82 0.70 35.38
N PRO A 116 26.17 0.90 36.67
CA PRO A 116 27.50 1.37 37.03
C PRO A 116 28.54 0.38 36.53
N LEU A 117 29.64 0.90 35.96
CA LEU A 117 30.79 0.11 35.57
C LEU A 117 31.27 -0.69 36.79
N ASP A 118 31.50 -1.99 36.60
CA ASP A 118 31.98 -2.90 37.65
C ASP A 118 33.18 -2.27 38.38
N PRO A 119 33.12 -2.08 39.71
CA PRO A 119 34.24 -1.56 40.50
C PRO A 119 35.56 -2.30 40.27
N ALA A 120 35.52 -3.59 39.89
CA ALA A 120 36.71 -4.38 39.56
C ALA A 120 37.44 -3.89 38.29
N MET A 121 36.74 -3.24 37.35
CA MET A 121 37.33 -2.67 36.13
C MET A 121 37.93 -1.29 36.35
N ILE A 122 37.44 -0.54 37.34
CA ILE A 122 37.96 0.80 37.71
C ILE A 122 39.31 0.68 38.45
N ALA A 123 39.51 -0.42 39.17
CA ALA A 123 40.74 -0.69 39.91
C ALA A 123 41.97 -0.99 39.03
N TYR A 124 41.78 -1.34 37.75
CA TYR A 124 42.87 -1.75 36.85
C TYR A 124 43.58 -0.60 36.13
N HIS A 125 43.21 0.66 36.36
CA HIS A 125 43.77 1.84 35.68
C HIS A 125 44.40 2.86 36.63
N ARG A 126 44.78 2.43 37.83
CA ARG A 126 45.48 3.27 38.79
C ARG A 126 46.69 2.53 39.36
N ASP A 127 47.71 2.36 38.53
CA ASP A 127 49.11 2.17 38.90
C ASP A 127 49.99 2.90 37.88
#